data_AF-A0A6G9APY0-F1
#
_entry.id   AF-A0A6G9APY0-F1
#
_cell.length_a   1.000
_cell.length_b   1.000
_cell.length_c   1.000
_cell.angle_alpha   90.00
_cell.angle_beta   90.00
_cell.angle_gamma   90.00
#
_symmetry.space_group_name_H-M   'P 1'
#
loop_
_entity.id
_entity.type
_entity.pdbx_description
1 polymer ?
#
loop_
_entity_poly.entity_id
_entity_poly.type
_entity_poly.pdbx_seq_one_letter_code
_entity_poly.pdbx_strand_id
1 'polypeptide(L)'
;MKTVLITGANKGIGLEAAAELVRLGYFVYLGCRNLTLGQEAIKELQKRGLTNLALIELDVTKPESIKKAAEQVAEKSSSLDGLINNAGISGAFPQAASTTPIEIIRTVFDTNVFGVIQVTQAFLPLLRQSDAPRIVNVSSDLGSLGNHSNPDYEFYGLSPAAYTPSKSALNAYTVMLAKELRDTPFKVNSVNPGYTATDFNHHTGYKPVDQAGRFVASFAALDADGPTGRFFSETGETPW
;
A
#
# COMPACT_ATOMS: atom_id res chain seq x y z
N MET A 1 17.77 0.55 -14.33
CA MET A 1 16.44 -0.10 -14.26
C MET A 1 15.76 0.47 -13.03
N LYS A 2 14.46 0.81 -13.11
CA LYS A 2 13.76 1.38 -11.96
C LYS A 2 13.42 0.31 -10.93
N THR A 3 13.45 0.64 -9.64
CA THR A 3 13.22 -0.30 -8.54
C THR A 3 12.00 0.09 -7.70
N VAL A 4 11.20 -0.90 -7.29
CA VAL A 4 10.03 -0.68 -6.42
C VAL A 4 10.01 -1.68 -5.27
N LEU A 5 9.72 -1.23 -4.05
CA LEU A 5 9.39 -2.10 -2.93
C LEU A 5 7.87 -2.12 -2.74
N ILE A 6 7.30 -3.32 -2.58
CA ILE A 6 5.88 -3.51 -2.27
C ILE A 6 5.75 -4.27 -0.96
N THR A 7 5.06 -3.70 0.03
CA THR A 7 4.78 -4.39 1.29
C THR A 7 3.57 -5.32 1.16
N GLY A 8 3.60 -6.49 1.80
CA GLY A 8 2.49 -7.45 1.76
C GLY A 8 2.26 -8.03 0.35
N ALA A 9 3.35 -8.29 -0.38
CA ALA A 9 3.30 -8.64 -1.80
C ALA A 9 3.20 -10.15 -2.09
N ASN A 10 2.98 -11.00 -1.09
CA ASN A 10 2.92 -12.45 -1.27
C ASN A 10 1.57 -12.97 -1.80
N LYS A 11 0.54 -12.12 -1.89
CA LYS A 11 -0.80 -12.47 -2.40
C LYS A 11 -1.63 -11.23 -2.71
N GLY A 12 -2.81 -11.45 -3.30
CA GLY A 12 -3.81 -10.40 -3.51
C GLY A 12 -3.29 -9.25 -4.36
N ILE A 13 -3.68 -8.03 -4.00
CA ILE A 13 -3.39 -6.82 -4.77
C ILE A 13 -1.89 -6.56 -4.88
N GLY A 14 -1.12 -6.78 -3.80
CA GLY A 14 0.33 -6.58 -3.80
C GLY A 14 1.06 -7.50 -4.78
N LEU A 15 0.60 -8.76 -4.92
CA LEU A 15 1.17 -9.71 -5.87
C LEU A 15 0.90 -9.30 -7.32
N GLU A 16 -0.33 -8.86 -7.62
CA GLU A 16 -0.69 -8.41 -8.97
C GLU A 16 -0.06 -7.06 -9.32
N ALA A 17 0.11 -6.15 -8.35
CA ALA A 17 0.89 -4.93 -8.54
C ALA A 17 2.36 -5.23 -8.86
N ALA A 18 2.96 -6.22 -8.17
CA ALA A 18 4.31 -6.69 -8.49
C ALA A 18 4.37 -7.25 -9.91
N ALA A 19 3.39 -8.08 -10.29
CA ALA A 19 3.32 -8.65 -11.62
C ALA A 19 3.27 -7.58 -12.70
N GLU A 20 2.45 -6.55 -12.51
CA GLU A 20 2.33 -5.45 -13.46
C GLU A 20 3.59 -4.59 -13.55
N LEU A 21 4.19 -4.23 -12.42
CA LEU A 21 5.43 -3.45 -12.43
C LEU A 21 6.58 -4.17 -13.14
N VAL A 22 6.68 -5.49 -13.00
CA VAL A 22 7.68 -6.26 -13.78
C VAL A 22 7.40 -6.20 -15.27
N ARG A 23 6.13 -6.26 -15.71
CA ARG A 23 5.77 -6.08 -17.13
C ARG A 23 6.13 -4.69 -17.64
N LEU A 24 6.03 -3.68 -16.78
CA LEU A 24 6.46 -2.30 -17.06
C LEU A 24 7.99 -2.11 -17.01
N GLY A 25 8.77 -3.19 -16.77
CA GLY A 25 10.23 -3.16 -16.79
C GLY A 25 10.89 -2.74 -15.47
N TYR A 26 10.14 -2.70 -14.37
CA TYR A 26 10.71 -2.47 -13.05
C TYR A 26 11.35 -3.73 -12.47
N PHE A 27 12.35 -3.53 -11.60
CA PHE A 27 12.77 -4.53 -10.65
C PHE A 27 11.95 -4.38 -9.37
N VAL A 28 11.31 -5.46 -8.91
CA VAL A 28 10.40 -5.39 -7.76
C VAL A 28 10.91 -6.18 -6.57
N TYR A 29 11.09 -5.50 -5.45
CA TYR A 29 11.29 -6.12 -4.14
C TYR A 29 9.94 -6.46 -3.51
N LEU A 30 9.69 -7.75 -3.29
CA LEU A 30 8.50 -8.27 -2.62
C LEU A 30 8.75 -8.30 -1.12
N GLY A 31 8.22 -7.32 -0.40
CA GLY A 31 8.22 -7.29 1.06
C GLY A 31 7.18 -8.25 1.63
N CYS A 32 7.65 -9.32 2.28
CA CYS A 32 6.78 -10.36 2.85
C CYS A 32 7.19 -10.68 4.29
N ARG A 33 6.24 -10.68 5.23
CA ARG A 33 6.50 -11.07 6.63
C ARG A 33 6.78 -12.57 6.80
N ASN A 34 6.31 -13.40 5.86
CA ASN A 34 6.52 -14.84 5.86
C ASN A 34 7.30 -15.20 4.59
N LEU A 35 8.55 -15.60 4.75
CA LEU A 35 9.45 -15.90 3.64
C LEU A 35 9.01 -17.13 2.83
N THR A 36 8.37 -18.12 3.46
CA THR A 36 7.86 -19.30 2.75
C THR A 36 6.79 -18.89 1.75
N LEU A 37 5.78 -18.14 2.21
CA LEU A 37 4.72 -17.61 1.33
C LEU A 37 5.27 -16.63 0.28
N GLY A 38 6.27 -15.83 0.65
CA GLY A 38 6.95 -14.94 -0.29
C GLY A 38 7.70 -15.71 -1.39
N GLN A 39 8.32 -16.83 -1.05
CA GLN A 39 9.04 -17.66 -2.02
C GLN A 39 8.08 -18.39 -2.96
N GLU A 40 6.91 -18.79 -2.47
CA GLU A 40 5.81 -19.32 -3.29
C GLU A 40 5.31 -18.27 -4.28
N ALA A 41 5.08 -17.04 -3.83
CA ALA A 41 4.71 -15.91 -4.68
C ALA A 41 5.76 -15.62 -5.78
N ILE A 42 7.06 -15.63 -5.44
CA ILE A 42 8.14 -15.49 -6.43
C ILE A 42 8.05 -16.60 -7.49
N LYS A 43 7.86 -17.86 -7.07
CA LYS A 43 7.73 -18.99 -8.00
C LYS A 43 6.50 -18.85 -8.90
N GLU A 44 5.39 -18.35 -8.36
CA GLU A 44 4.17 -18.09 -9.13
C GLU A 44 4.41 -17.03 -10.21
N LEU A 45 5.04 -15.90 -9.86
CA LEU A 45 5.37 -14.85 -10.82
C LEU A 45 6.37 -15.33 -11.88
N GLN A 46 7.36 -16.14 -11.49
CA GLN A 46 8.31 -16.76 -12.42
C GLN A 46 7.63 -17.71 -13.41
N LYS A 47 6.63 -18.49 -12.98
CA LYS A 47 5.80 -19.30 -13.90
C LYS A 47 5.04 -18.44 -14.91
N ARG A 48 4.74 -17.18 -14.59
CA ARG A 48 4.15 -16.19 -15.50
C ARG A 48 5.19 -15.51 -16.41
N GLY A 49 6.45 -15.94 -16.37
CA GLY A 49 7.55 -15.35 -17.14
C GLY A 49 8.12 -14.05 -16.55
N LEU A 50 7.78 -13.73 -15.30
CA LEU A 50 8.20 -12.49 -14.63
C LEU A 50 9.39 -12.80 -13.73
N THR A 51 10.55 -12.18 -13.98
CA THR A 51 11.82 -12.58 -13.35
C THR A 51 12.58 -11.46 -12.66
N ASN A 52 12.27 -10.19 -12.92
CA ASN A 52 12.92 -9.03 -12.28
C ASN A 52 12.36 -8.79 -10.87
N LEU A 53 12.52 -9.79 -10.00
CA LEU A 53 11.87 -9.87 -8.70
C LEU A 53 12.88 -10.35 -7.65
N ALA A 54 12.81 -9.79 -6.44
CA ALA A 54 13.54 -10.30 -5.28
C ALA A 54 12.66 -10.31 -4.04
N LEU A 55 12.81 -11.33 -3.20
CA LEU A 55 12.13 -11.42 -1.92
C LEU A 55 12.91 -10.65 -0.83
N ILE A 56 12.19 -9.91 0.01
CA ILE A 56 12.71 -9.24 1.21
C ILE A 56 11.80 -9.59 2.38
N GLU A 57 12.38 -10.03 3.51
CA GLU A 57 11.61 -10.21 4.74
C GLU A 57 11.20 -8.84 5.28
N LEU A 58 9.89 -8.59 5.36
CA LEU A 58 9.37 -7.31 5.84
C LEU A 58 8.05 -7.49 6.56
N ASP A 59 8.12 -7.44 7.88
CA ASP A 59 6.98 -7.29 8.79
C ASP A 59 6.85 -5.81 9.17
N VAL A 60 5.84 -5.14 8.62
CA VAL A 60 5.59 -3.71 8.83
C VAL A 60 5.26 -3.34 10.27
N THR A 61 5.00 -4.33 11.13
CA THR A 61 4.72 -4.10 12.57
C THR A 61 5.97 -4.22 13.44
N LYS A 62 7.13 -4.58 12.88
CA LYS A 62 8.36 -4.83 13.62
C LYS A 62 9.47 -3.87 13.19
N PRO A 63 9.86 -2.89 14.02
CA PRO A 63 10.90 -1.91 13.68
C PRO A 63 12.21 -2.55 13.19
N GLU A 64 12.66 -3.62 13.84
CA GLU A 64 13.88 -4.34 13.46
C GLU A 64 13.77 -5.04 12.10
N SER A 65 12.58 -5.52 11.73
CA SER A 65 12.36 -6.10 10.39
C SER A 65 12.42 -5.02 9.32
N ILE A 66 11.79 -3.87 9.59
CA ILE A 66 11.78 -2.72 8.67
C ILE A 66 13.21 -2.21 8.44
N LYS A 67 13.97 -2.01 9.52
CA LYS A 67 15.36 -1.56 9.45
C LYS A 67 16.23 -2.51 8.62
N LYS A 68 16.18 -3.81 8.93
CA LYS A 68 16.93 -4.83 8.17
C LYS A 68 16.54 -4.88 6.70
N ALA A 69 15.25 -4.73 6.39
CA ALA A 69 14.78 -4.68 5.01
C ALA A 69 15.35 -3.47 4.26
N ALA A 70 15.37 -2.29 4.89
CA ALA A 70 15.95 -1.09 4.29
C ALA A 70 17.46 -1.23 4.05
N GLU A 71 18.19 -1.79 5.02
CA GLU A 71 19.63 -2.09 4.89
C GLU A 71 19.90 -3.07 3.73
N GLN A 72 19.15 -4.18 3.66
CA GLN A 72 19.30 -5.17 2.58
C GLN A 72 18.99 -4.63 1.18
N VAL A 73 18.03 -3.70 1.07
CA VAL A 73 17.73 -3.05 -0.21
C VAL A 73 18.84 -2.05 -0.56
N ALA A 74 19.35 -1.29 0.41
CA ALA A 74 20.45 -0.34 0.22
C ALA A 74 21.76 -1.01 -0.21
N GLU A 75 22.01 -2.24 0.25
CA GLU A 75 23.17 -3.05 -0.20
C GLU A 75 23.07 -3.45 -1.68
N LYS A 76 21.85 -3.57 -2.21
CA LYS A 76 21.58 -4.10 -3.56
C LYS A 76 21.24 -3.03 -4.58
N SER A 77 20.75 -1.87 -4.11
CA SER A 77 20.30 -0.76 -4.93
C SER A 77 20.74 0.56 -4.30
N SER A 78 21.36 1.42 -5.11
CA SER A 78 21.75 2.78 -4.69
C SER A 78 20.58 3.75 -4.57
N SER A 79 19.42 3.42 -5.17
CA SER A 79 18.20 4.21 -5.11
C SER A 79 16.95 3.31 -5.13
N LEU A 80 15.84 3.86 -4.66
CA LEU A 80 14.51 3.26 -4.77
C LEU A 80 13.59 4.22 -5.52
N ASP A 81 12.95 3.79 -6.61
CA ASP A 81 12.07 4.66 -7.40
C ASP A 81 10.61 4.62 -6.92
N GLY A 82 10.19 3.51 -6.31
CA GLY A 82 8.83 3.35 -5.82
C GLY A 82 8.74 2.66 -4.47
N LEU A 83 7.80 3.11 -3.65
CA LEU A 83 7.35 2.42 -2.44
C LEU A 83 5.83 2.27 -2.49
N ILE A 84 5.35 1.03 -2.49
CA ILE A 84 3.93 0.71 -2.38
C ILE A 84 3.67 0.14 -0.99
N ASN A 85 3.04 0.94 -0.14
CA ASN A 85 2.53 0.53 1.16
C ASN A 85 1.18 -0.18 0.97
N ASN A 86 1.24 -1.46 0.60
CA ASN A 86 0.06 -2.31 0.35
C ASN A 86 -0.34 -3.18 1.56
N ALA A 87 0.60 -3.53 2.44
CA ALA A 87 0.30 -4.31 3.63
C ALA A 87 -0.79 -3.63 4.49
N GLY A 88 -1.79 -4.39 4.88
CA GLY A 88 -2.86 -3.91 5.76
C GLY A 88 -3.75 -5.04 6.27
N ILE A 89 -4.49 -4.76 7.33
CA ILE A 89 -5.49 -5.65 7.91
C ILE A 89 -6.81 -4.91 8.14
N SER A 90 -7.92 -5.65 8.11
CA SER A 90 -9.25 -5.12 8.41
C SER A 90 -9.56 -5.14 9.91
N GLY A 91 -8.90 -6.00 10.68
CA GLY A 91 -9.24 -6.29 12.07
C GLY A 91 -10.39 -7.31 12.18
N ALA A 92 -10.75 -7.68 13.41
CA ALA A 92 -11.89 -8.57 13.64
C ALA A 92 -13.21 -7.82 13.42
N PHE A 93 -14.23 -8.49 12.87
CA PHE A 93 -15.60 -7.98 12.76
C PHE A 93 -16.55 -8.75 13.69
N PRO A 94 -17.66 -8.12 14.15
CA PRO A 94 -18.09 -6.74 13.89
C PRO A 94 -17.24 -5.69 14.65
N GLN A 95 -17.27 -4.42 14.19
CA GLN A 95 -16.53 -3.30 14.78
C GLN A 95 -17.44 -2.12 15.15
N ALA A 96 -18.37 -2.33 16.09
CA ALA A 96 -19.22 -1.26 16.59
C ALA A 96 -18.39 -0.24 17.40
N ALA A 97 -18.61 1.06 17.14
CA ALA A 97 -17.81 2.13 17.76
C ALA A 97 -17.84 2.15 19.29
N SER A 98 -18.94 1.70 19.90
CA SER A 98 -19.13 1.70 21.36
C SER A 98 -18.55 0.47 22.08
N THR A 99 -18.26 -0.62 21.36
CA THR A 99 -17.92 -1.91 21.98
C THR A 99 -16.69 -2.60 21.39
N THR A 100 -16.12 -2.10 20.29
CA THR A 100 -14.89 -2.66 19.71
C THR A 100 -13.77 -2.60 20.74
N PRO A 101 -13.12 -3.73 21.09
CA PRO A 101 -12.00 -3.73 22.02
C PRO A 101 -10.86 -2.85 21.52
N ILE A 102 -10.24 -2.08 22.42
CA ILE A 102 -9.20 -1.11 22.06
C ILE A 102 -7.97 -1.80 21.44
N GLU A 103 -7.73 -3.06 21.78
CA GLU A 103 -6.66 -3.90 21.26
C GLU A 103 -6.84 -4.18 19.76
N ILE A 104 -8.09 -4.34 19.29
CA ILE A 104 -8.38 -4.48 17.85
C ILE A 104 -8.06 -3.17 17.13
N ILE A 105 -8.47 -2.03 17.70
CA ILE A 105 -8.17 -0.71 17.14
C ILE A 105 -6.66 -0.50 17.06
N ARG A 106 -5.93 -0.76 18.16
CA ARG A 106 -4.46 -0.66 18.20
C ARG A 106 -3.81 -1.54 17.14
N THR A 107 -4.19 -2.82 17.05
CA THR A 107 -3.62 -3.76 16.08
C THR A 107 -3.80 -3.29 14.64
N VAL A 108 -4.98 -2.74 14.31
CA VAL A 108 -5.27 -2.18 12.98
C VAL A 108 -4.44 -0.93 12.72
N PHE A 109 -4.31 -0.01 13.69
CA PHE A 109 -3.48 1.19 13.56
C PHE A 109 -1.98 0.87 13.46
N ASP A 110 -1.49 -0.09 14.25
CA ASP A 110 -0.11 -0.56 14.23
C ASP A 110 0.30 -1.03 12.84
N THR A 111 -0.61 -1.74 12.15
CA THR A 111 -0.34 -2.21 10.78
C THR A 111 -0.58 -1.13 9.74
N ASN A 112 -1.78 -0.53 9.73
CA ASN A 112 -2.26 0.30 8.62
C ASN A 112 -1.75 1.74 8.66
N VAL A 113 -1.26 2.21 9.81
CA VAL A 113 -0.82 3.60 10.00
C VAL A 113 0.63 3.62 10.47
N PHE A 114 0.92 3.11 11.67
CA PHE A 114 2.27 3.19 12.23
C PHE A 114 3.28 2.37 11.42
N GLY A 115 2.88 1.19 10.92
CA GLY A 115 3.71 0.39 10.04
C GLY A 115 4.03 1.10 8.72
N VAL A 116 3.03 1.76 8.11
CA VAL A 116 3.22 2.56 6.90
C VAL A 116 4.19 3.72 7.13
N ILE A 117 4.02 4.46 8.24
CA ILE A 117 4.90 5.57 8.61
C ILE A 117 6.33 5.07 8.80
N GLN A 118 6.54 3.99 9.57
CA GLN A 118 7.87 3.45 9.85
C GLN A 118 8.57 2.93 8.59
N VAL A 119 7.86 2.18 7.74
CA VAL A 119 8.40 1.73 6.45
C VAL A 119 8.78 2.94 5.59
N THR A 120 7.87 3.91 5.46
CA THR A 120 8.13 5.11 4.66
C THR A 120 9.37 5.85 5.15
N GLN A 121 9.50 6.07 6.46
CA GLN A 121 10.67 6.72 7.04
C GLN A 121 11.97 5.93 6.81
N ALA A 122 11.95 4.61 6.97
CA ALA A 122 13.13 3.76 6.80
C ALA A 122 13.63 3.72 5.35
N PHE A 123 12.73 3.77 4.37
CA PHE A 123 13.06 3.75 2.94
C PHE A 123 13.22 5.14 2.32
N LEU A 124 12.85 6.22 3.02
CA LEU A 124 12.96 7.59 2.53
C LEU A 124 14.39 7.98 2.09
N PRO A 125 15.47 7.56 2.80
CA PRO A 125 16.84 7.85 2.34
C PRO A 125 17.16 7.30 0.95
N LEU A 126 16.67 6.09 0.61
CA LEU A 126 16.83 5.48 -0.72
C LEU A 126 15.93 6.14 -1.76
N LEU A 127 14.69 6.49 -1.40
CA LEU A 127 13.76 7.19 -2.28
C LEU A 127 14.31 8.57 -2.67
N ARG A 128 14.98 9.27 -1.75
CA ARG A 128 15.63 10.56 -2.03
C ARG A 128 16.76 10.49 -3.06
N GLN A 129 17.28 9.29 -3.37
CA GLN A 129 18.28 9.09 -4.42
C GLN A 129 17.67 8.84 -5.81
N SER A 130 16.34 8.68 -5.91
CA SER A 130 15.67 8.56 -7.21
C SER A 130 15.41 9.93 -7.81
N ASP A 131 15.52 10.03 -9.14
CA ASP A 131 15.13 11.22 -9.90
C ASP A 131 13.61 11.43 -9.94
N ALA A 132 12.83 10.36 -9.72
CA ALA A 132 11.37 10.38 -9.82
C ALA A 132 10.70 9.46 -8.77
N PRO A 133 10.85 9.74 -7.47
CA PRO A 133 10.34 8.86 -6.42
C PRO A 133 8.81 8.90 -6.31
N ARG A 134 8.21 7.72 -6.16
CA ARG A 134 6.76 7.52 -6.04
C ARG A 134 6.43 6.77 -4.76
N ILE A 135 5.53 7.31 -3.94
CA ILE A 135 4.98 6.63 -2.76
C ILE A 135 3.49 6.43 -2.98
N VAL A 136 3.06 5.18 -2.90
CA VAL A 136 1.65 4.78 -3.07
C VAL A 136 1.18 4.15 -1.77
N ASN A 137 0.24 4.80 -1.11
CA ASN A 137 -0.39 4.28 0.10
C ASN A 137 -1.73 3.63 -0.27
N VAL A 138 -1.83 2.30 -0.16
CA VAL A 138 -3.08 1.60 -0.44
C VAL A 138 -4.07 1.83 0.71
N SER A 139 -5.04 2.70 0.44
CA SER A 139 -6.08 3.13 1.37
C SER A 139 -7.41 2.45 1.05
N SER A 140 -8.54 3.09 1.35
CA SER A 140 -9.89 2.62 1.05
C SER A 140 -10.85 3.81 1.00
N ASP A 141 -11.89 3.75 0.17
CA ASP A 141 -12.95 4.77 0.17
C ASP A 141 -13.72 4.82 1.51
N LEU A 142 -13.64 3.74 2.29
CA LEU A 142 -14.14 3.72 3.67
C LEU A 142 -13.36 4.67 4.60
N GLY A 143 -12.21 5.20 4.17
CA GLY A 143 -11.47 6.23 4.89
C GLY A 143 -11.96 7.67 4.62
N SER A 144 -12.95 7.87 3.74
CA SER A 144 -13.50 9.19 3.42
C SER A 144 -14.52 9.64 4.47
N LEU A 145 -14.19 10.71 5.19
CA LEU A 145 -15.09 11.36 6.14
C LEU A 145 -16.25 12.03 5.40
N GLY A 146 -15.97 12.66 4.25
CA GLY A 146 -17.00 13.27 3.40
C GLY A 146 -18.06 12.25 2.94
N ASN A 147 -17.64 11.09 2.43
CA ASN A 147 -18.57 10.06 1.99
C ASN A 147 -19.35 9.45 3.17
N HIS A 148 -18.70 9.19 4.31
CA HIS A 148 -19.40 8.68 5.49
C HIS A 148 -20.29 9.70 6.20
N SER A 149 -20.18 10.98 5.84
CA SER A 149 -21.12 12.02 6.27
C SER A 149 -22.32 12.17 5.33
N ASN A 150 -22.36 11.43 4.22
CA ASN A 150 -23.45 11.43 3.25
C ASN A 150 -24.35 10.19 3.43
N PRO A 151 -25.63 10.36 3.83
CA PRO A 151 -26.58 9.24 3.96
C PRO A 151 -26.85 8.45 2.67
N ASP A 152 -26.60 9.06 1.51
CA ASP A 152 -26.81 8.43 0.19
C ASP A 152 -25.60 7.62 -0.29
N TYR A 153 -24.49 7.60 0.47
CA TYR A 153 -23.32 6.81 0.13
C TYR A 153 -23.62 5.30 0.23
N GLU A 154 -23.24 4.52 -0.78
CA GLU A 154 -23.53 3.08 -0.85
C GLU A 154 -23.00 2.28 0.37
N PHE A 155 -21.91 2.76 0.98
CA PHE A 155 -21.31 2.17 2.18
C PHE A 155 -21.63 2.94 3.47
N TYR A 156 -22.63 3.81 3.48
CA TYR A 156 -23.01 4.60 4.67
C TYR A 156 -23.25 3.71 5.90
N GLY A 157 -23.92 2.57 5.72
CA GLY A 157 -24.18 1.61 6.80
C GLY A 157 -22.97 0.79 7.27
N LEU A 158 -21.84 0.84 6.55
CA LEU A 158 -20.62 0.11 6.89
C LEU A 158 -19.66 1.04 7.67
N SER A 159 -19.69 0.95 8.99
CA SER A 159 -18.89 1.84 9.87
C SER A 159 -17.93 1.07 10.79
N PRO A 160 -16.90 0.38 10.26
CA PRO A 160 -15.95 -0.36 11.08
C PRO A 160 -15.04 0.59 11.89
N ALA A 161 -15.22 0.61 13.20
CA ALA A 161 -14.59 1.58 14.10
C ALA A 161 -13.07 1.49 14.23
N ALA A 162 -12.42 0.38 13.79
CA ALA A 162 -10.97 0.31 13.70
C ALA A 162 -10.48 0.60 12.27
N TYR A 163 -11.06 -0.07 11.28
CA TYR A 163 -10.57 -0.02 9.90
C TYR A 163 -10.76 1.37 9.26
N THR A 164 -11.97 1.91 9.27
CA THR A 164 -12.30 3.20 8.64
C THR A 164 -11.41 4.33 9.17
N PRO A 165 -11.32 4.56 10.51
CA PRO A 165 -10.44 5.58 11.05
C PRO A 165 -8.95 5.37 10.72
N SER A 166 -8.49 4.11 10.63
CA SER A 166 -7.10 3.83 10.24
C SER A 166 -6.80 4.30 8.81
N LYS A 167 -7.76 4.15 7.89
CA LYS A 167 -7.62 4.61 6.50
C LYS A 167 -7.77 6.12 6.37
N SER A 168 -8.62 6.75 7.18
CA SER A 168 -8.65 8.23 7.31
C SER A 168 -7.33 8.80 7.85
N ALA A 169 -6.73 8.15 8.84
CA ALA A 169 -5.43 8.57 9.39
C ALA A 169 -4.29 8.40 8.37
N LEU A 170 -4.27 7.29 7.63
CA LEU A 170 -3.33 7.07 6.53
C LEU A 170 -3.47 8.13 5.44
N ASN A 171 -4.72 8.45 5.08
CA ASN A 171 -5.05 9.51 4.15
C ASN A 171 -4.50 10.88 4.58
N ALA A 172 -4.70 11.26 5.85
CA ALA A 172 -4.11 12.48 6.40
C ALA A 172 -2.57 12.47 6.36
N TYR A 173 -1.94 11.34 6.70
CA TYR A 173 -0.48 11.19 6.62
C TYR A 173 0.05 11.38 5.19
N THR A 174 -0.61 10.78 4.19
CA THR A 174 -0.28 10.98 2.76
C THR A 174 -0.22 12.46 2.41
N VAL A 175 -1.24 13.24 2.80
CA VAL A 175 -1.29 14.69 2.48
C VAL A 175 -0.16 15.45 3.17
N MET A 176 0.14 15.14 4.45
CA MET A 176 1.22 15.80 5.18
C MET A 176 2.59 15.50 4.57
N LEU A 177 2.86 14.24 4.22
CA LEU A 177 4.12 13.85 3.58
C LEU A 177 4.26 14.47 2.19
N ALA A 178 3.19 14.48 1.38
CA ALA A 178 3.18 15.14 0.09
C ALA A 178 3.47 16.65 0.21
N LYS A 179 2.91 17.31 1.23
CA LYS A 179 3.15 18.72 1.51
C LYS A 179 4.60 18.99 1.92
N GLU A 180 5.19 18.12 2.74
CA GLU A 180 6.60 18.21 3.13
C GLU A 180 7.52 18.11 1.90
N LEU A 181 7.21 17.21 0.96
CA LEU A 181 8.04 16.91 -0.20
C LEU A 181 7.66 17.70 -1.47
N ARG A 182 6.76 18.68 -1.36
CA ARG A 182 6.15 19.39 -2.51
C ARG A 182 7.13 20.12 -3.43
N ASP A 183 8.28 20.54 -2.90
CA ASP A 183 9.31 21.27 -3.65
C ASP A 183 10.40 20.31 -4.20
N THR A 184 10.08 19.01 -4.27
CA THR A 184 10.95 17.95 -4.80
C THR A 184 10.22 17.14 -5.89
N PRO A 185 10.91 16.25 -6.64
CA PRO A 185 10.26 15.39 -7.65
C PRO A 185 9.30 14.30 -7.11
N PHE A 186 9.11 14.21 -5.80
CA PHE A 186 8.25 13.19 -5.18
C PHE A 186 6.78 13.32 -5.59
N LYS A 187 6.15 12.16 -5.82
CA LYS A 187 4.69 12.03 -5.84
C LYS A 187 4.26 11.06 -4.74
N VAL A 188 3.34 11.50 -3.89
CA VAL A 188 2.86 10.73 -2.74
C VAL A 188 1.34 10.75 -2.78
N ASN A 189 0.69 9.60 -3.01
CA ASN A 189 -0.78 9.53 -3.13
C ASN A 189 -1.35 8.34 -2.37
N SER A 190 -2.60 8.50 -1.94
CA SER A 190 -3.44 7.40 -1.47
C SER A 190 -4.23 6.83 -2.65
N VAL A 191 -4.43 5.52 -2.66
CA VAL A 191 -5.26 4.86 -3.69
C VAL A 191 -6.25 3.88 -3.06
N ASN A 192 -7.48 3.84 -3.56
CA ASN A 192 -8.44 2.78 -3.27
C ASN A 192 -8.44 1.78 -4.44
N PRO A 193 -7.98 0.54 -4.23
CA PRO A 193 -7.95 -0.48 -5.27
C PRO A 193 -9.35 -1.03 -5.63
N GLY A 194 -10.42 -0.55 -4.99
CA GLY A 194 -11.79 -1.04 -5.18
C GLY A 194 -12.09 -2.31 -4.37
N TYR A 195 -13.36 -2.69 -4.31
CA TYR A 195 -13.82 -3.84 -3.52
C TYR A 195 -13.43 -5.16 -4.17
N THR A 196 -12.19 -5.57 -3.92
CA THR A 196 -11.49 -6.65 -4.60
C THR A 196 -11.59 -7.96 -3.85
N ALA A 197 -11.90 -9.07 -4.53
CA ALA A 197 -12.01 -10.39 -3.90
C ALA A 197 -10.64 -10.93 -3.47
N THR A 198 -10.30 -10.81 -2.18
CA THR A 198 -9.03 -11.29 -1.63
C THR A 198 -9.25 -11.93 -0.27
N ASP A 199 -8.23 -12.60 0.27
CA ASP A 199 -8.29 -13.11 1.65
C ASP A 199 -8.61 -12.01 2.68
N PHE A 200 -8.29 -10.74 2.37
CA PHE A 200 -8.56 -9.58 3.22
C PHE A 200 -10.05 -9.40 3.54
N ASN A 201 -10.93 -9.75 2.59
CA ASN A 201 -12.37 -9.69 2.72
C ASN A 201 -13.03 -11.05 2.51
N HIS A 202 -12.32 -12.16 2.75
CA HIS A 202 -12.86 -13.51 2.56
C HIS A 202 -13.46 -13.73 1.14
N HIS A 203 -12.85 -13.11 0.12
CA HIS A 203 -13.26 -13.17 -1.29
C HIS A 203 -14.67 -12.62 -1.59
N THR A 204 -15.18 -11.69 -0.79
CA THR A 204 -16.52 -11.09 -0.98
C THR A 204 -16.56 -9.91 -1.96
N GLY A 205 -15.42 -9.49 -2.51
CA GLY A 205 -15.32 -8.41 -3.49
C GLY A 205 -15.86 -8.78 -4.87
N TYR A 206 -16.38 -7.79 -5.61
CA TYR A 206 -16.81 -8.00 -7.01
C TYR A 206 -15.68 -7.79 -8.02
N LYS A 207 -14.58 -7.13 -7.60
CA LYS A 207 -13.52 -6.72 -8.51
C LYS A 207 -12.42 -7.79 -8.67
N PRO A 208 -11.95 -8.06 -9.91
CA PRO A 208 -10.79 -8.89 -10.16
C PRO A 208 -9.50 -8.32 -9.56
N VAL A 209 -8.68 -9.21 -8.97
CA VAL A 209 -7.44 -8.82 -8.26
C VAL A 209 -6.40 -8.21 -9.19
N ASP A 210 -6.34 -8.67 -10.45
CA ASP A 210 -5.40 -8.17 -11.45
C ASP A 210 -5.68 -6.72 -11.83
N GLN A 211 -6.95 -6.33 -11.97
CA GLN A 211 -7.34 -4.94 -12.22
C GLN A 211 -6.94 -4.02 -11.06
N ALA A 212 -7.17 -4.47 -9.82
CA ALA A 212 -6.74 -3.74 -8.63
C ALA A 212 -5.21 -3.58 -8.56
N GLY A 213 -4.46 -4.64 -8.88
CA GLY A 213 -3.00 -4.61 -8.97
C GLY A 213 -2.50 -3.62 -10.03
N ARG A 214 -3.10 -3.60 -11.22
CA ARG A 214 -2.78 -2.64 -12.29
C ARG A 214 -3.03 -1.20 -11.87
N PHE A 215 -4.16 -0.93 -11.22
CA PHE A 215 -4.48 0.41 -10.73
C PHE A 215 -3.42 0.89 -9.72
N VAL A 216 -3.07 0.08 -8.73
CA VAL A 216 -2.03 0.42 -7.75
C VAL A 216 -0.66 0.61 -8.42
N ALA A 217 -0.28 -0.28 -9.35
CA ALA A 217 0.97 -0.19 -10.10
C ALA A 217 1.08 1.11 -10.93
N SER A 218 -0.03 1.58 -11.52
CA SER A 218 -0.05 2.80 -12.32
C SER A 218 0.40 4.03 -11.51
N PHE A 219 0.09 4.07 -10.20
CA PHE A 219 0.50 5.17 -9.33
C PHE A 219 2.00 5.16 -8.99
N ALA A 220 2.62 3.97 -8.97
CA ALA A 220 4.08 3.84 -8.83
C ALA A 220 4.81 4.16 -10.14
N ALA A 221 4.08 4.23 -11.26
CA ALA A 221 4.61 4.57 -12.59
C ALA A 221 4.21 5.98 -13.08
N LEU A 222 3.65 6.83 -12.21
CA LEU A 222 3.27 8.21 -12.57
C LEU A 222 4.45 8.98 -13.16
N ASP A 223 4.14 9.78 -14.18
CA ASP A 223 5.08 10.75 -14.76
C ASP A 223 5.39 11.91 -13.79
N ALA A 224 6.20 12.86 -14.24
CA ALA A 224 6.61 14.03 -13.45
C ALA A 224 5.47 15.04 -13.22
N ASP A 225 4.48 15.08 -14.12
CA ASP A 225 3.34 16.00 -14.06
C ASP A 225 2.15 15.41 -13.28
N GLY A 226 2.25 14.15 -12.87
CA GLY A 226 1.25 13.43 -12.11
C GLY A 226 0.88 14.09 -10.77
N PRO A 227 -0.26 13.69 -10.19
CA PRO A 227 -0.76 14.27 -8.96
C PRO A 227 0.11 13.92 -7.75
N THR A 228 0.03 14.71 -6.69
CA THR A 228 0.62 14.43 -5.38
C THR A 228 -0.29 14.97 -4.28
N GLY A 229 -0.33 14.30 -3.13
CA GLY A 229 -1.16 14.68 -1.99
C GLY A 229 -2.65 14.46 -2.21
N ARG A 230 -3.03 13.55 -3.11
CA ARG A 230 -4.42 13.25 -3.49
C ARG A 230 -4.81 11.81 -3.19
N PHE A 231 -6.12 11.54 -3.24
CA PHE A 231 -6.70 10.21 -3.06
C PHE A 231 -7.51 9.82 -4.28
N PHE A 232 -7.21 8.64 -4.84
CA PHE A 232 -7.83 8.18 -6.06
C PHE A 232 -8.46 6.81 -5.89
N SER A 233 -9.67 6.67 -6.40
CA SER A 233 -10.27 5.39 -6.77
C SER A 233 -10.26 5.26 -8.30
N GLU A 234 -10.77 4.17 -8.84
CA GLU A 234 -10.90 4.03 -10.30
C GLU A 234 -11.91 4.99 -10.92
N THR A 235 -12.83 5.54 -10.13
CA THR A 235 -13.80 6.54 -10.60
C THR A 235 -13.24 7.96 -10.58
N GLY A 236 -11.99 8.14 -10.12
CA GLY A 236 -11.30 9.40 -10.11
C GLY A 236 -10.83 9.80 -8.71
N GLU A 237 -10.74 11.11 -8.47
CA GLU A 237 -10.36 11.64 -7.17
C GLU A 237 -11.51 11.43 -6.15
N THR A 238 -11.22 10.77 -5.04
CA THR A 238 -12.17 10.53 -3.97
C THR A 238 -12.05 11.66 -2.93
N PRO A 239 -13.16 12.26 -2.47
CA PRO A 239 -13.14 13.25 -1.39
C PRO A 239 -12.62 12.64 -0.09
N TRP A 240 -11.95 13.45 0.72
CA TRP A 240 -11.41 13.01 2.01
C TRP A 240 -12.43 13.02 3.14
#